data_AF-U9TPU0-F1
#
_entry.id   AF-U9TPU0-F1
#
_cell.length_a   1.000
_cell.length_b   1.000
_cell.length_c   1.000
_cell.angle_alpha   90.00
_cell.angle_beta   90.00
_cell.angle_gamma   90.00
#
_symmetry.space_group_name_H-M   'P 1'
#
loop_
_entity.id
_entity.type
_entity.pdbx_description
1 polymer ?
#
loop_
_entity_poly.entity_id
_entity_poly.type
_entity_poly.pdbx_seq_one_letter_code
_entity_poly.pdbx_strand_id
1 'polypeptide(L)'
;MTKQVLDDFTNISKNHYNSVDKPILEKVQFFVNNYKFKVNVNENLITKECKNEAMVMVVDNGQISRDAYRKLTTIEDELPREWTIAEKRTQINIRMNDRIKINTVIMPQHMDINSNESSDIFDPEVIEEVTTSVGKGERCS
;
A
#
# COMPACT_ATOMS: atom_id res chain seq x y z
N MET A 1 24.61 9.39 -14.87
CA MET A 1 25.73 9.68 -13.94
C MET A 1 26.16 8.36 -13.35
N THR A 2 27.07 7.62 -14.00
CA THR A 2 27.23 6.20 -13.64
C THR A 2 28.61 5.60 -13.90
N LYS A 3 29.36 5.98 -14.95
CA LYS A 3 30.72 5.42 -15.16
C LYS A 3 31.79 6.22 -14.43
N GLN A 4 31.87 7.53 -14.69
CA GLN A 4 32.99 8.35 -14.21
C GLN A 4 33.15 8.36 -12.68
N VAL A 5 32.06 8.52 -11.91
CA VAL A 5 32.11 8.50 -10.44
C VAL A 5 32.56 7.13 -9.90
N LEU A 6 32.14 6.04 -10.56
CA LEU A 6 32.52 4.69 -10.17
C LEU A 6 33.99 4.41 -10.54
N ASP A 7 34.45 4.89 -11.68
CA ASP A 7 35.83 4.81 -12.14
C ASP A 7 36.76 5.58 -11.20
N ASP A 8 36.37 6.81 -10.82
CA ASP A 8 37.10 7.63 -9.85
C ASP A 8 37.18 6.95 -8.48
N PHE A 9 36.06 6.42 -7.97
CA PHE A 9 36.04 5.64 -6.73
C PHE A 9 36.97 4.44 -6.81
N THR A 10 36.95 3.70 -7.92
CA THR A 10 37.79 2.52 -8.11
C THR A 10 39.27 2.89 -8.16
N ASN A 11 39.62 3.99 -8.81
CA ASN A 11 41.01 4.45 -8.92
C ASN A 11 41.56 4.97 -7.59
N ILE A 12 40.77 5.78 -6.87
CA ILE A 12 41.12 6.23 -5.53
C ILE A 12 41.27 5.02 -4.60
N SER A 13 40.33 4.07 -4.68
CA SER A 13 40.36 2.90 -3.80
C SER A 13 41.63 2.07 -3.93
N LYS A 14 42.17 1.91 -5.14
CA LYS A 14 43.43 1.17 -5.37
C LYS A 14 44.64 1.78 -4.65
N ASN A 15 44.64 3.10 -4.45
CA ASN A 15 45.76 3.82 -3.85
C ASN A 15 45.61 4.01 -2.33
N HIS A 16 44.41 3.80 -1.78
CA HIS A 16 44.08 4.14 -0.40
C HIS A 16 43.69 2.93 0.47
N TYR A 17 43.39 1.77 -0.11
CA TYR A 17 43.05 0.54 0.61
C TYR A 17 44.07 -0.57 0.33
N ASN A 18 44.11 -1.58 1.20
CA ASN A 18 44.96 -2.75 0.99
C ASN A 18 44.39 -3.59 -0.19
N SER A 19 45.25 -4.36 -0.86
CA SER A 19 44.82 -5.27 -1.94
C SER A 19 43.88 -6.39 -1.48
N VAL A 20 43.84 -6.69 -0.18
CA VAL A 20 42.89 -7.63 0.42
C VAL A 20 41.51 -7.00 0.64
N ASP A 21 41.45 -5.67 0.78
CA ASP A 21 40.21 -4.95 1.02
C ASP A 21 39.34 -4.88 -0.24
N LYS A 22 38.03 -4.96 -0.07
CA LYS A 22 37.04 -4.87 -1.16
C LYS A 22 36.12 -3.69 -0.93
N PRO A 23 36.58 -2.45 -1.19
CA PRO A 23 35.75 -1.26 -1.03
C PRO A 23 34.60 -1.30 -2.04
N ILE A 24 33.39 -0.98 -1.55
CA ILE A 24 32.16 -0.97 -2.34
C ILE A 24 31.53 0.41 -2.25
N LEU A 25 31.18 0.98 -3.40
CA LEU A 25 30.40 2.21 -3.47
C LEU A 25 28.91 1.85 -3.35
N GLU A 26 28.30 2.12 -2.19
CA GLU A 26 26.89 1.79 -1.96
C GLU A 26 25.94 2.91 -2.39
N LYS A 27 26.25 4.15 -1.98
CA LYS A 27 25.35 5.30 -2.11
C LYS A 27 26.15 6.58 -2.32
N VAL A 28 25.71 7.42 -3.26
CA VAL A 28 26.23 8.76 -3.49
C VAL A 28 25.19 9.77 -3.02
N GLN A 29 25.60 10.71 -2.17
CA GLN A 29 24.73 11.77 -1.66
C GLN A 29 25.37 13.13 -1.93
N PHE A 30 24.59 14.09 -2.42
CA PHE A 30 25.06 15.45 -2.67
C PHE A 30 23.91 16.46 -2.53
N PHE A 31 24.25 17.73 -2.37
CA PHE A 31 23.29 18.83 -2.31
C PHE A 31 23.42 19.70 -3.55
N VAL A 32 22.29 20.15 -4.07
CA VAL A 32 22.23 21.27 -5.03
C VAL A 32 21.30 22.30 -4.42
N ASN A 33 21.86 23.46 -4.06
CA ASN A 33 21.18 24.44 -3.21
C ASN A 33 20.69 23.77 -1.91
N ASN A 34 19.39 23.90 -1.59
CA ASN A 34 18.77 23.28 -0.41
C ASN A 34 18.15 21.90 -0.70
N TYR A 35 18.40 21.32 -1.88
CA TYR A 35 17.86 20.02 -2.26
C TYR A 35 18.92 18.92 -2.09
N LYS A 36 18.57 17.89 -1.32
CA LYS A 36 19.39 16.70 -1.13
C LYS A 36 19.07 15.67 -2.19
N PHE A 37 20.09 15.17 -2.87
CA PHE A 37 20.00 14.08 -3.84
C PHE A 37 20.71 12.85 -3.28
N LYS A 38 20.05 11.69 -3.41
CA LYS A 38 20.61 10.38 -3.04
C LYS A 38 20.50 9.44 -4.23
N VAL A 39 21.60 8.79 -4.58
CA VAL A 39 21.69 7.80 -5.66
C VAL A 39 22.27 6.52 -5.08
N ASN A 40 21.49 5.44 -5.10
CA ASN A 40 21.96 4.11 -4.73
C ASN A 40 22.67 3.48 -5.93
N VAL A 41 23.93 3.05 -5.76
CA VAL A 41 24.75 2.48 -6.84
C VAL A 41 24.48 0.99 -7.00
N ASN A 42 24.32 0.28 -5.88
CA ASN A 42 24.04 -1.16 -5.84
C ASN A 42 22.63 -1.44 -5.31
N GLU A 43 21.61 -0.73 -5.81
CA GLU A 43 20.23 -1.00 -5.40
C GLU A 43 19.78 -2.37 -5.94
N ASN A 44 19.51 -3.30 -5.02
CA ASN A 44 18.97 -4.60 -5.39
C ASN A 44 17.51 -4.44 -5.85
N LEU A 45 17.25 -4.67 -7.13
CA LEU A 45 15.91 -4.56 -7.73
C LEU A 45 14.89 -5.45 -7.04
N ILE A 46 15.27 -6.66 -6.62
CA ILE A 46 14.37 -7.58 -5.90
C ILE A 46 13.99 -6.98 -4.56
N THR A 47 14.96 -6.47 -3.80
CA THR A 47 14.71 -5.83 -2.50
C THR A 47 13.82 -4.60 -2.65
N LYS A 48 14.02 -3.81 -3.72
CA LYS A 48 13.19 -2.66 -4.05
C LYS A 48 11.75 -3.06 -4.37
N GLU A 49 11.55 -4.10 -5.17
CA GLU A 49 10.21 -4.62 -5.47
C GLU A 49 9.51 -5.13 -4.22
N CYS A 50 10.17 -5.96 -3.41
CA CYS A 50 9.61 -6.45 -2.16
C CYS A 50 9.25 -5.32 -1.19
N LYS A 51 10.07 -4.26 -1.11
CA LYS A 51 9.77 -3.07 -0.31
C LYS A 51 8.50 -2.38 -0.79
N ASN A 52 8.35 -2.20 -2.11
CA ASN A 52 7.15 -1.59 -2.67
C ASN A 52 5.90 -2.43 -2.40
N GLU A 53 5.97 -3.75 -2.56
CA GLU A 53 4.86 -4.67 -2.29
C GLU A 53 4.48 -4.65 -0.81
N ALA A 54 5.46 -4.65 0.09
CA ALA A 54 5.22 -4.51 1.53
C ALA A 54 4.47 -3.21 1.86
N MET A 55 4.87 -2.08 1.25
CA MET A 55 4.21 -0.80 1.49
C MET A 55 2.80 -0.74 0.91
N VAL A 56 2.56 -1.37 -0.24
CA VAL A 56 1.19 -1.53 -0.78
C VAL A 56 0.31 -2.26 0.24
N MET A 57 0.79 -3.37 0.80
CA MET A 57 0.04 -4.14 1.82
C MET A 57 -0.24 -3.34 3.09
N VAL A 58 0.75 -2.61 3.61
CA VAL A 58 0.58 -1.79 4.83
C VAL A 58 -0.50 -0.71 4.62
N VAL A 59 -0.51 -0.06 3.46
CA VAL A 59 -1.52 0.95 3.12
C VAL A 59 -2.90 0.32 2.88
N ASP A 60 -2.97 -0.79 2.14
CA ASP A 60 -4.24 -1.44 1.80
C ASP A 60 -4.91 -2.12 2.99
N ASN A 61 -4.12 -2.68 3.91
CA ASN A 61 -4.63 -3.24 5.16
C ASN A 61 -5.06 -2.16 6.16
N GLY A 62 -4.95 -0.87 5.82
CA GLY A 62 -5.34 0.24 6.68
C GLY A 62 -4.42 0.46 7.89
N GLN A 63 -3.22 -0.14 7.91
CA GLN A 63 -2.26 0.05 9.00
C GLN A 63 -1.72 1.49 9.04
N ILE A 64 -1.67 2.14 7.88
CA ILE A 64 -1.40 3.56 7.75
C ILE A 64 -2.40 4.18 6.79
N SER A 65 -2.96 5.34 7.15
CA SER A 65 -3.82 6.07 6.23
C SER A 65 -2.96 6.61 5.06
N ARG A 66 -3.57 6.69 3.88
CA ARG A 66 -2.91 7.22 2.67
C ARG A 66 -2.31 8.61 2.90
N ASP A 67 -3.02 9.47 3.62
CA ASP A 67 -2.55 10.82 3.97
C ASP A 67 -1.36 10.81 4.94
N ALA A 68 -1.39 9.93 5.94
CA ALA A 68 -0.26 9.77 6.86
C ALA A 68 0.97 9.24 6.12
N TYR A 69 0.79 8.25 5.22
CA TYR A 69 1.86 7.72 4.38
C TYR A 69 2.47 8.82 3.49
N ARG A 70 1.64 9.63 2.83
CA ARG A 70 2.11 10.75 2.00
C ARG A 70 2.97 11.72 2.81
N LYS A 71 2.52 12.14 4.00
CA LYS A 71 3.30 13.01 4.90
C LYS A 71 4.61 12.37 5.35
N LEU A 72 4.59 11.07 5.67
CA LEU A 72 5.77 10.33 6.09
C LEU A 72 6.83 10.30 4.98
N THR A 73 6.43 10.02 3.74
CA THR A 73 7.37 10.00 2.61
C THR A 73 7.98 11.38 2.34
N THR A 74 7.31 12.49 2.67
CA THR A 74 7.90 13.83 2.55
C THR A 74 9.14 14.00 3.44
N ILE A 75 9.16 13.32 4.58
CA ILE A 75 10.25 13.40 5.57
C ILE A 75 11.31 12.32 5.31
N GLU A 76 10.86 11.09 5.04
CA GLU A 76 11.74 9.94 4.80
C GLU A 76 11.86 9.66 3.29
N ASP A 77 13.02 9.99 2.74
CA ASP A 77 13.30 9.86 1.31
C ASP A 77 13.64 8.42 0.87
N GLU A 78 13.91 7.52 1.81
CA GLU A 78 14.11 6.10 1.51
C GLU A 78 12.79 5.36 1.27
N LEU A 79 11.65 5.92 1.68
CA LEU A 79 10.35 5.31 1.43
C LEU A 79 9.86 5.53 -0.02
N PRO A 80 9.23 4.52 -0.64
CA PRO A 80 8.66 4.70 -1.97
C PRO A 80 7.55 5.75 -1.94
N ARG A 81 7.59 6.66 -2.91
CA ARG A 81 6.59 7.73 -3.03
C ARG A 81 5.23 7.13 -3.34
N GLU A 82 4.19 7.86 -2.97
CA GLU A 82 2.79 7.42 -3.17
C GLU A 82 2.49 6.98 -4.61
N TRP A 83 3.01 7.70 -5.60
CA TRP A 83 2.81 7.35 -7.01
C TRP A 83 3.42 5.98 -7.36
N THR A 84 4.56 5.63 -6.76
CA THR A 84 5.22 4.33 -6.95
C THR A 84 4.40 3.20 -6.34
N ILE A 85 3.78 3.45 -5.18
CA ILE A 85 2.84 2.49 -4.56
C ILE A 85 1.60 2.30 -5.42
N ALA A 86 1.02 3.40 -5.93
CA ALA A 86 -0.16 3.34 -6.79
C ALA A 86 0.12 2.54 -8.08
N GLU A 87 1.28 2.78 -8.72
CA GLU A 87 1.73 2.01 -9.88
C GLU A 87 1.88 0.51 -9.54
N LYS A 88 2.55 0.20 -8.42
CA LYS A 88 2.73 -1.19 -7.99
C LYS A 88 1.40 -1.87 -7.67
N ARG A 89 0.46 -1.18 -7.04
CA ARG A 89 -0.91 -1.66 -6.80
C ARG A 89 -1.62 -2.02 -8.11
N THR A 90 -1.52 -1.15 -9.13
CA THR A 90 -2.08 -1.44 -10.46
C THR A 90 -1.45 -2.70 -11.08
N GLN A 91 -0.13 -2.86 -10.99
CA GLN A 91 0.53 -4.07 -11.49
C GLN A 91 0.06 -5.34 -10.77
N ILE A 92 -0.13 -5.28 -9.44
CA ILE A 92 -0.68 -6.39 -8.66
C ILE A 92 -2.10 -6.72 -9.14
N ASN A 93 -2.97 -5.72 -9.30
CA ASN A 93 -4.34 -5.91 -9.76
C ASN A 93 -4.40 -6.57 -11.15
N ILE A 94 -3.55 -6.14 -12.08
CA ILE A 94 -3.44 -6.77 -13.42
C ILE A 94 -3.02 -8.24 -13.28
N ARG A 95 -1.94 -8.52 -12.53
CA ARG A 95 -1.46 -9.89 -12.30
C ARG A 95 -2.53 -10.77 -11.63
N MET A 96 -3.32 -10.20 -10.71
CA MET A 96 -4.39 -10.91 -10.02
C MET A 96 -5.55 -11.21 -10.96
N ASN A 97 -5.95 -10.25 -11.80
CA ASN A 97 -7.02 -10.44 -12.78
C ASN A 97 -6.68 -11.53 -13.82
N ASP A 98 -5.40 -11.64 -14.22
CA ASP A 98 -4.94 -12.70 -15.11
C ASP A 98 -5.01 -14.09 -14.46
N ARG A 99 -4.77 -14.18 -13.14
CA ARG A 99 -4.76 -15.44 -12.38
C ARG A 99 -6.16 -15.87 -11.91
N ILE A 100 -6.98 -14.91 -11.51
CA ILE A 100 -8.33 -15.12 -10.98
C ILE A 100 -9.27 -14.28 -11.84
N LYS A 101 -9.82 -14.91 -12.88
CA LYS A 101 -10.82 -14.27 -13.73
C LYS A 101 -12.09 -14.04 -12.92
N ILE A 102 -12.43 -12.78 -12.69
CA ILE A 102 -13.72 -12.40 -12.12
C ILE A 102 -14.74 -12.41 -13.24
N ASN A 103 -15.56 -13.47 -13.31
CA ASN A 103 -16.68 -13.53 -14.22
C ASN A 103 -17.93 -13.00 -13.52
N THR A 104 -18.62 -12.04 -14.14
CA THR A 104 -19.95 -11.63 -13.68
C THR A 104 -20.96 -12.62 -14.22
N VAL A 105 -21.62 -13.37 -13.33
CA VAL A 105 -22.76 -14.21 -13.71
C VAL A 105 -24.02 -13.42 -13.41
N ILE A 106 -24.78 -13.07 -14.46
CA ILE A 106 -26.11 -12.52 -14.31
C ILE A 106 -26.99 -13.65 -13.79
N MET A 107 -27.35 -13.57 -12.50
CA MET A 107 -28.25 -14.54 -11.91
C MET A 107 -29.67 -14.21 -12.37
N PRO A 108 -30.41 -15.18 -12.95
CA PRO A 108 -31.80 -14.96 -13.27
C PRO A 108 -32.53 -14.58 -11.98
N GLN A 109 -33.27 -13.48 -12.01
CA GLN A 109 -34.15 -13.13 -10.90
C GLN A 109 -35.17 -14.27 -10.76
N HIS A 110 -35.04 -15.07 -9.70
CA HIS A 110 -36.13 -15.95 -9.27
C HIS A 110 -37.19 -15.04 -8.65
N MET A 111 -38.03 -14.48 -9.51
CA MET A 111 -39.28 -13.88 -9.08
C MET A 111 -40.26 -15.01 -8.83
N ASP A 112 -40.14 -15.68 -7.69
CA ASP A 112 -41.30 -16.36 -7.09
C ASP A 112 -42.24 -15.28 -6.53
N ILE A 113 -42.86 -14.52 -7.44
CA ILE A 113 -44.00 -13.66 -7.13
C ILE A 113 -45.20 -14.59 -6.97
N ASN A 114 -45.22 -15.32 -5.86
CA ASN A 114 -46.41 -15.94 -5.29
C ASN A 114 -46.21 -16.15 -3.79
N SER A 115 -45.48 -15.27 -3.10
CA SER A 115 -45.72 -15.08 -1.67
C SER A 115 -46.85 -14.08 -1.52
N ASN A 116 -48.10 -14.58 -1.51
CA ASN A 116 -49.25 -13.87 -0.93
C ASN A 116 -49.12 -13.75 0.61
N GLU A 117 -47.91 -13.87 1.14
CA GLU A 117 -47.59 -13.64 2.53
C GLU A 117 -47.39 -12.14 2.68
N SER A 118 -48.33 -11.47 3.33
CA SER A 118 -48.09 -10.10 3.79
C SER A 118 -46.87 -10.14 4.71
N SER A 119 -45.86 -9.35 4.43
CA SER A 119 -44.71 -9.25 5.34
C SER A 119 -45.19 -8.69 6.68
N ASP A 120 -45.09 -9.47 7.75
CA ASP A 120 -45.44 -9.05 9.12
C ASP A 120 -44.49 -7.96 9.67
N ILE A 121 -43.49 -7.55 8.89
CA ILE A 121 -42.59 -6.42 9.19
C ILE A 121 -43.35 -5.10 9.40
N PHE A 122 -44.53 -4.95 8.78
CA PHE A 122 -45.39 -3.78 8.98
C PHE A 122 -46.54 -4.05 9.96
N ASP A 123 -46.53 -5.20 10.63
CA ASP A 123 -47.48 -5.49 11.69
C ASP A 123 -47.30 -4.44 12.81
N PRO A 124 -48.39 -3.72 13.18
CA PRO A 124 -48.36 -2.77 14.27
C PRO A 124 -47.75 -3.33 15.57
N GLU A 125 -47.93 -4.63 15.85
CA GLU A 125 -47.39 -5.29 17.05
C GLU A 125 -45.85 -5.38 17.02
N VAL A 126 -45.28 -5.71 15.85
CA VAL A 126 -43.82 -5.77 15.64
C VAL A 126 -43.20 -4.37 15.73
N ILE A 127 -43.88 -3.36 15.19
CA ILE A 127 -43.43 -1.95 15.28
C ILE A 127 -43.47 -1.46 16.74
N GLU A 128 -44.50 -1.82 17.50
CA GLU A 128 -44.63 -1.45 18.91
C GLU A 128 -43.54 -2.11 19.77
N GLU A 129 -43.23 -3.38 19.57
CA GLU A 129 -42.17 -4.08 20.32
C GLU A 129 -40.78 -3.44 20.08
N VAL A 130 -40.45 -3.12 18.83
CA VAL A 130 -39.17 -2.47 18.49
C VAL A 130 -39.09 -1.05 19.06
N THR A 131 -40.19 -0.29 19.01
CA THR A 131 -40.20 1.09 19.53
C THR A 131 -40.19 1.14 21.06
N THR A 132 -40.79 0.17 21.74
CA THR A 132 -40.83 0.11 23.21
C THR A 132 -39.56 -0.48 23.84
N SER A 133 -38.83 -1.33 23.12
CA SER A 133 -37.56 -1.92 23.58
C SER A 133 -36.36 -0.96 23.49
N VAL A 134 -36.41 0.06 22.62
CA VAL A 134 -35.33 1.05 22.44
C VAL A 134 -35.14 2.02 23.63
N GLY A 135 -36.00 1.98 24.66
CA GLY A 135 -36.02 3.00 25.72
C GLY A 135 -36.06 2.52 27.17
N LYS A 136 -35.94 1.23 27.49
CA LYS A 136 -36.02 0.71 28.87
C LYS A 136 -34.65 0.40 29.50
N GLY A 137 -33.68 1.29 29.30
CA GLY A 137 -32.49 1.32 30.15
C GLY A 137 -32.88 1.82 31.55
N GLU A 138 -33.01 0.90 32.51
CA GLU A 138 -33.19 1.22 33.93
C GLU A 138 -32.07 2.15 34.40
N ARG A 139 -32.48 3.30 34.94
CA ARG A 139 -31.63 4.27 35.61
C ARG A 139 -31.37 3.76 37.03
N CYS A 140 -30.28 3.04 37.24
CA CYS A 140 -29.82 2.68 38.59
C CYS A 140 -29.63 3.97 39.41
N SER A 141 -30.40 4.12 40.47
CA SER A 141 -30.22 5.14 41.52
C SER A 141 -29.88 4.45 42.83
#